data_AF-A0A7W0ZAJ7-F1
#
_entry.id   AF-A0A7W0ZAJ7-F1
#
_cell.length_a   1.000
_cell.length_b   1.000
_cell.length_c   1.000
_cell.angle_alpha   90.00
_cell.angle_beta   90.00
_cell.angle_gamma   90.00
#
_symmetry.space_group_name_H-M   'P 1'
#
loop_
_entity.id
_entity.type
_entity.pdbx_description
1 polymer ?
#
loop_
_entity_poly.entity_id
_entity_poly.type
_entity_poly.pdbx_seq_one_letter_code
_entity_poly.pdbx_strand_id
1 'polypeptide(L)' 'MSLLRWLRRQLREPTPWRERLEAAVANDDPEEARRLLGRMDFTDAQRRHVAGLIERWEARR' A
#
# COMPACT_ATOMS: atom_id res chain seq x y z
N MET A 1 6.06 -9.29 -6.35
CA MET A 1 5.71 -9.15 -4.92
C MET A 1 4.33 -8.48 -4.83
N SER A 2 3.44 -8.88 -3.92
CA SER A 2 2.14 -8.20 -3.73
C SER A 2 2.27 -6.99 -2.79
N LEU A 3 1.32 -6.05 -2.85
CA LEU A 3 1.26 -4.88 -1.98
C LEU A 3 1.28 -5.28 -0.49
N LEU A 4 0.48 -6.27 -0.09
CA LEU A 4 0.43 -6.75 1.29
C LEU A 4 1.77 -7.31 1.79
N ARG A 5 2.49 -8.06 0.93
CA ARG A 5 3.80 -8.60 1.30
C ARG A 5 4.85 -7.50 1.43
N TRP A 6 4.75 -6.44 0.64
CA TRP A 6 5.59 -5.26 0.78
C TRP A 6 5.28 -4.50 2.07
N LEU A 7 3.99 -4.24 2.36
CA LEU A 7 3.52 -3.54 3.56
C LEU A 7 4.03 -4.20 4.84
N ARG A 8 3.82 -5.52 4.96
CA ARG A 8 4.31 -6.29 6.12
C ARG A 8 5.82 -6.25 6.30
N ARG A 9 6.57 -6.00 5.22
CA ARG A 9 8.03 -5.91 5.25
C ARG A 9 8.53 -4.52 5.61
N GLN A 10 7.84 -3.46 5.16
CA GLN A 10 8.23 -2.07 5.42
C GLN A 10 7.68 -1.53 6.74
N LEU A 11 6.46 -1.91 7.11
CA LEU A 11 5.78 -1.48 8.34
C LEU A 11 5.80 -2.63 9.36
N ARG A 12 7.00 -2.97 9.84
CA ARG A 12 7.16 -4.08 10.80
C ARG A 12 6.44 -3.80 12.12
N GLU A 13 6.42 -2.55 12.57
CA GLU A 13 5.67 -2.15 13.76
C GLU A 13 4.17 -1.99 13.45
N PRO A 14 3.29 -2.42 14.37
CA PRO A 14 1.88 -2.09 14.28
C PRO A 14 1.74 -0.57 14.39
N THR A 15 1.18 0.04 13.34
CA THR A 15 0.83 1.45 13.32
C THR A 15 -0.62 1.57 12.84
N PRO A 16 -1.36 2.60 13.26
CA PRO A 16 -2.72 2.83 12.76
C PRO A 16 -2.78 2.92 11.22
N TRP A 17 -1.68 3.37 10.59
CA TRP A 17 -1.54 3.40 9.14
C TRP A 17 -1.48 2.00 8.51
N ARG A 18 -0.75 1.08 9.14
CA ARG A 18 -0.67 -0.31 8.69
C ARG A 18 -2.04 -0.98 8.73
N GLU A 19 -2.76 -0.86 9.84
CA GLU A 19 -4.09 -1.47 10.00
C GLU A 19 -5.07 -0.96 8.93
N ARG A 20 -5.07 0.34 8.66
CA ARG A 20 -5.89 0.95 7.60
C ARG A 20 -5.49 0.46 6.20
N LEU A 21 -4.21 0.31 5.93
CA LEU A 21 -3.73 -0.24 4.64
C LEU A 21 -4.10 -1.72 4.49
N GLU A 22 -4.00 -2.51 5.55
CA GLU A 22 -4.45 -3.91 5.54
C GLU A 22 -5.96 -4.00 5.32
N ALA A 23 -6.76 -3.11 5.94
CA ALA A 23 -8.20 -3.02 5.72
C ALA A 23 -8.55 -2.63 4.28
N ALA A 24 -7.87 -1.64 3.69
CA ALA A 24 -8.08 -1.25 2.29
C ALA A 24 -7.81 -2.42 1.34
N VAL A 25 -6.73 -3.18 1.57
CA VAL A 25 -6.43 -4.38 0.77
C VAL A 25 -7.48 -5.47 0.97
N ALA A 26 -7.94 -5.70 2.20
CA ALA A 26 -8.96 -6.72 2.50
C ALA A 26 -10.33 -6.39 1.86
N ASN A 27 -10.64 -5.10 1.69
CA ASN A 27 -11.89 -4.62 1.09
C ASN A 27 -11.80 -4.37 -0.42
N ASP A 28 -10.68 -4.72 -1.06
CA ASP A 28 -10.41 -4.44 -2.47
C ASP A 28 -10.56 -2.95 -2.86
N ASP A 29 -10.08 -2.06 -1.99
CA ASP A 29 -10.17 -0.60 -2.13
C ASP A 29 -8.80 0.04 -2.49
N PRO A 30 -8.46 0.12 -3.79
CA PRO A 30 -7.21 0.72 -4.25
C PRO A 30 -7.16 2.24 -4.09
N GLU A 31 -8.31 2.93 -4.04
CA GLU A 31 -8.36 4.37 -3.87
C GLU A 31 -7.95 4.79 -2.45
N GLU A 32 -8.49 4.12 -1.43
CA GLU A 32 -8.09 4.37 -0.04
C GLU A 32 -6.62 3.98 0.17
N ALA A 33 -6.14 2.89 -0.44
CA ALA A 33 -4.73 2.53 -0.40
C ALA A 33 -3.83 3.65 -0.97
N ARG A 34 -4.17 4.22 -2.15
CA ARG A 34 -3.45 5.37 -2.72
C ARG A 34 -3.47 6.57 -1.78
N ARG A 35 -4.64 6.90 -1.22
CA ARG A 35 -4.82 8.04 -0.33
C ARG A 35 -3.97 7.92 0.94
N LEU A 36 -3.93 6.73 1.55
CA LEU A 36 -3.12 6.46 2.74
C LEU A 36 -1.62 6.53 2.42
N LEU A 37 -1.18 5.91 1.33
CA LEU A 37 0.23 5.94 0.91
C LEU A 37 0.71 7.34 0.50
N GLY A 38 -0.19 8.17 -0.04
CA GLY A 38 0.10 9.56 -0.37
C GLY A 38 0.44 10.43 0.85
N ARG A 39 -0.08 10.07 2.04
CA ARG A 39 0.18 10.76 3.31
C ARG A 39 1.48 10.39 3.99
N MET A 40 2.17 9.35 3.50
CA MET A 40 3.41 8.87 4.08
C MET A 40 4.61 9.56 3.40
N ASP A 41 5.66 9.80 4.17
CA ASP A 41 6.93 10.35 3.67
C ASP A 41 7.75 9.27 2.99
N PHE A 42 7.43 9.03 1.72
CA PHE A 42 8.22 8.21 0.82
C PHE A 42 9.17 9.05 -0.01
N THR A 43 10.36 8.50 -0.25
CA THR A 43 11.23 8.93 -1.35
C THR A 43 10.52 8.73 -2.70
N ASP A 44 10.92 9.47 -3.73
CA ASP A 44 10.33 9.33 -5.06
C ASP A 44 10.44 7.91 -5.63
N ALA A 45 11.56 7.24 -5.34
CA ALA A 45 11.77 5.84 -5.72
C ALA A 45 10.76 4.92 -5.05
N GLN A 46 10.47 5.11 -3.76
CA GLN A 46 9.45 4.37 -3.03
C GLN A 46 8.05 4.69 -3.56
N ARG A 47 7.72 5.96 -3.86
CA ARG A 47 6.43 6.35 -4.45
C ARG A 47 6.17 5.63 -5.78
N ARG A 48 7.15 5.63 -6.69
CA ARG A 48 7.06 4.90 -7.97
C ARG A 48 6.89 3.40 -7.77
N HIS A 49 7.63 2.82 -6.84
CA HIS A 49 7.52 1.38 -6.55
C HIS A 49 6.13 0.99 -6.04
N VAL A 50 5.60 1.77 -5.10
CA VAL A 50 4.28 1.55 -4.50
C VAL A 50 3.17 1.77 -5.52
N ALA A 51 3.25 2.81 -6.35
CA ALA A 51 2.30 3.05 -7.43
C ALA A 51 2.19 1.83 -8.36
N GLY A 52 3.33 1.27 -8.79
CA GLY A 52 3.33 0.05 -9.60
C GLY A 52 2.83 -1.21 -8.87
N LEU A 53 2.87 -1.25 -7.54
CA LEU A 53 2.23 -2.34 -6.77
C LEU A 53 0.70 -2.22 -6.79
N ILE A 54 0.17 -0.99 -6.73
CA ILE A 54 -1.26 -0.72 -6.82
C ILE A 54 -1.78 -1.01 -8.23
N GLU A 55 -1.10 -0.52 -9.27
CA GLU A 55 -1.50 -0.78 -10.67
C GLU A 55 -1.59 -2.29 -10.97
N ARG A 56 -0.62 -3.08 -10.50
CA ARG A 56 -0.64 -4.54 -10.66
C ARG A 56 -1.75 -5.22 -9.87
N TRP A 57 -2.15 -4.65 -8.74
CA TRP A 57 -3.26 -5.17 -7.96
C TRP A 57 -4.58 -4.90 -8.67
N GLU A 58 -4.81 -3.68 -9.16
CA GLU A 58 -5.99 -3.33 -9.96
C GLU A 58 -6.10 -4.16 -11.24
N ALA A 59 -4.98 -4.42 -11.92
CA ALA A 59 -4.97 -5.23 -13.14
C ALA A 59 -5.26 -6.72 -12.91
N ARG A 60 -5.27 -7.20 -11.65
CA ARG A 60 -5.53 -8.60 -11.29
C ARG A 60 -6.96 -8.82 -10.77
N ARG A 61 -7.73 -7.75 -10.60
CA ARG A 61 -9.17 -7.81 -10.37
C ARG A 61 -9.88 -8.29 -11.62
#